data_AF-A0A1I7W5M2-F1
#
_entry.id   AF-A0A1I7W5M2-F1
#
_cell.length_a   1.000
_cell.length_b   1.000
_cell.length_c   1.000
_cell.angle_alpha   90.00
_cell.angle_beta   90.00
_cell.angle_gamma   90.00
#
_symmetry.space_group_name_H-M   'P 1'
#
loop_
_entity.id
_entity.type
_entity.pdbx_description
1 polymer ?
#
loop_
_entity_poly.entity_id
_entity_poly.type
_entity_poly.pdbx_seq_one_letter_code
_entity_poly.pdbx_strand_id
1 'polypeptide(L)'
;MMIMIAMITIGGNNQSKRVFWIDGGIHAREWAAPHTALYFIHQLTSKYGYNKQITKYVDELTWVIVPCLNPDGYEFTRSSTDPNIRLWRKNRSSVLCAKDPWGRNRCCRGVDLNRNFDFHFKESGSSDDPCAEIYQGKEPFSEPEARAVRDAVTSNRYRGRIDAFITLHTYSQLWIHPYGHRKDTYPGDIQDLYEVGKNATNALSKLYGTKYVVGSGADTLYPASGGSEDWAKQTAGIKYVYLLELRPDEKNWDGFILDERQLIPTATETWAGIRVVADAVIERAYRKNARINGTIRQQYRFGNGSTGSCYDLRHACKRWVREKESICQTVPIFMREQCAYSCGHC
;
A
#
# COMPACT_ATOMS: atom_id res chain seq x y z
N MET A 1 -23.89 4.13 16.06
CA MET A 1 -23.84 4.73 14.71
C MET A 1 -23.20 3.70 13.80
N MET A 2 -23.86 3.30 12.73
CA MET A 2 -23.33 2.33 11.77
C MET A 2 -22.56 3.11 10.71
N ILE A 3 -21.24 2.91 10.62
CA ILE A 3 -20.44 3.51 9.55
C ILE A 3 -20.64 2.67 8.29
N MET A 4 -20.93 3.33 7.17
CA MET A 4 -21.05 2.68 5.86
C MET A 4 -19.83 3.07 5.01
N ILE A 5 -18.97 2.10 4.73
CA ILE A 5 -17.83 2.27 3.81
C ILE A 5 -18.21 1.63 2.48
N ALA A 6 -18.29 2.45 1.44
CA ALA A 6 -18.61 1.97 0.10
C ALA A 6 -17.37 1.34 -0.55
N MET A 7 -17.49 0.06 -0.91
CA MET A 7 -16.49 -0.70 -1.65
C MET A 7 -17.06 -1.08 -3.01
N ILE A 8 -16.43 -0.61 -4.08
CA ILE A 8 -16.87 -0.85 -5.46
C ILE A 8 -16.05 -1.98 -6.06
N THR A 9 -16.72 -3.01 -6.58
CA THR A 9 -16.06 -4.11 -7.31
C THR A 9 -16.34 -4.01 -8.80
N ILE A 10 -15.28 -3.98 -9.63
CA ILE A 10 -15.35 -3.93 -11.10
C ILE A 10 -14.62 -5.16 -11.66
N GLY A 11 -15.15 -5.78 -12.72
CA GLY A 11 -14.59 -7.01 -13.31
C GLY A 11 -15.39 -8.29 -13.05
N GLY A 12 -16.62 -8.16 -12.54
CA GLY A 12 -17.57 -9.26 -12.37
C GLY A 12 -17.30 -10.16 -11.15
N ASN A 13 -18.05 -11.27 -11.07
CA ASN A 13 -18.03 -12.19 -9.92
C ASN A 13 -17.08 -13.40 -10.10
N ASN A 14 -16.27 -13.42 -11.15
CA ASN A 14 -15.35 -14.54 -11.40
C ASN A 14 -14.28 -14.60 -10.29
N GLN A 15 -14.31 -15.67 -9.50
CA GLN A 15 -13.38 -15.86 -8.40
C GLN A 15 -11.99 -16.37 -8.82
N SER A 16 -11.79 -16.71 -10.10
CA SER A 16 -10.46 -17.07 -10.61
C SER A 16 -9.56 -15.86 -10.86
N LYS A 17 -10.15 -14.66 -11.03
CA LYS A 17 -9.40 -13.43 -11.29
C LYS A 17 -8.60 -13.00 -10.06
N ARG A 18 -7.40 -12.46 -10.30
CA ARG A 18 -6.62 -11.79 -9.26
C ARG A 18 -7.24 -10.44 -8.94
N VAL A 19 -7.09 -10.03 -7.69
CA VAL A 19 -7.72 -8.82 -7.16
C VAL A 19 -6.69 -7.70 -7.10
N PHE A 20 -7.08 -6.53 -7.60
CA PHE A 20 -6.33 -5.29 -7.52
C PHE A 20 -7.09 -4.35 -6.57
N TRP A 21 -6.57 -4.20 -5.34
CA TRP A 21 -7.16 -3.35 -4.31
C TRP A 21 -6.62 -1.93 -4.41
N ILE A 22 -7.53 -0.95 -4.33
CA ILE A 22 -7.20 0.47 -4.20
C ILE A 22 -8.08 1.08 -3.11
N ASP A 23 -7.50 1.81 -2.19
CA ASP A 23 -8.26 2.69 -1.29
C ASP A 23 -7.68 4.11 -1.27
N GLY A 24 -8.51 5.06 -0.85
CA GLY A 24 -8.13 6.45 -0.70
C GLY A 24 -8.93 7.14 0.39
N GLY A 25 -8.46 8.31 0.82
CA GLY A 25 -9.14 9.10 1.84
C GLY A 25 -9.16 8.43 3.21
N ILE A 26 -8.11 7.68 3.57
CA ILE A 26 -7.90 7.20 4.93
C ILE A 26 -7.61 8.38 5.88
N HIS A 27 -6.87 9.39 5.41
CA HIS A 27 -6.80 10.70 6.07
C HIS A 27 -7.78 11.67 5.43
N ALA A 28 -8.57 12.34 6.26
CA ALA A 28 -9.72 13.11 5.79
C ALA A 28 -9.36 14.35 4.96
N ARG A 29 -8.29 15.06 5.29
CA ARG A 29 -7.85 16.29 4.61
C ARG A 29 -7.29 16.10 3.19
N GLU A 30 -7.01 14.87 2.80
CA GLU A 30 -6.28 14.51 1.58
C GLU A 30 -7.23 14.37 0.37
N TRP A 31 -7.94 15.45 0.04
CA TRP A 31 -9.08 15.41 -0.88
C TRP A 31 -8.76 14.92 -2.30
N ALA A 32 -7.52 15.04 -2.77
CA ALA A 32 -7.16 14.54 -4.10
C ALA A 32 -7.08 13.00 -4.15
N ALA A 33 -6.92 12.31 -3.02
CA ALA A 33 -6.91 10.85 -2.98
C ALA A 33 -8.31 10.24 -3.28
N PRO A 34 -9.42 10.65 -2.61
CA PRO A 34 -10.76 10.24 -3.01
C PRO A 34 -11.12 10.60 -4.44
N HIS A 35 -10.77 11.81 -4.90
CA HIS A 35 -10.96 12.22 -6.28
C HIS A 35 -10.26 11.26 -7.25
N THR A 36 -9.00 10.92 -6.99
CA THR A 36 -8.22 10.03 -7.85
C THR A 36 -8.79 8.60 -7.88
N ALA A 37 -9.26 8.08 -6.75
CA ALA A 37 -9.95 6.79 -6.70
C ALA A 37 -11.25 6.80 -7.54
N LEU A 38 -12.06 7.86 -7.44
CA LEU A 38 -13.26 8.04 -8.26
C LEU A 38 -12.92 8.15 -9.75
N TYR A 39 -11.83 8.85 -10.09
CA TYR A 39 -11.34 8.91 -11.46
C TYR A 39 -10.97 7.53 -12.00
N PHE A 40 -10.33 6.66 -11.20
CA PHE A 40 -10.02 5.29 -11.63
C PHE A 40 -11.28 4.46 -11.88
N ILE A 41 -12.29 4.59 -11.02
CA ILE A 41 -13.61 3.97 -11.25
C ILE A 41 -14.17 4.44 -12.59
N HIS A 42 -14.17 5.75 -12.83
CA HIS A 42 -14.64 6.32 -14.09
C HIS A 42 -13.84 5.83 -15.30
N GLN A 43 -12.50 5.73 -15.22
CA GLN A 43 -11.68 5.17 -16.30
C GLN A 43 -12.06 3.72 -16.62
N LEU A 44 -12.22 2.89 -15.59
CA LEU A 44 -12.53 1.48 -15.73
C LEU A 44 -13.94 1.24 -16.29
N THR A 45 -14.93 2.04 -15.91
CA THR A 45 -16.32 1.86 -16.34
C THR A 45 -16.61 2.52 -17.68
N SER A 46 -16.19 3.76 -17.90
CA SER A 46 -16.53 4.52 -19.11
C SER A 46 -15.78 4.04 -20.36
N LYS A 47 -14.63 3.40 -20.19
CA LYS A 47 -13.78 2.95 -21.32
C LYS A 47 -13.82 1.43 -21.55
N TYR A 48 -14.55 0.68 -20.72
CA TYR A 48 -14.77 -0.75 -20.94
C TYR A 48 -15.52 -0.99 -22.25
N GLY A 49 -15.07 -1.97 -23.05
CA GLY A 49 -15.64 -2.26 -24.37
C GLY A 49 -15.13 -1.36 -25.50
N TYR A 50 -14.59 -0.18 -25.20
CA TYR A 50 -14.08 0.77 -26.21
C TYR A 50 -12.56 0.82 -26.27
N ASN A 51 -11.89 0.85 -25.11
CA ASN A 51 -10.43 0.86 -25.02
C ASN A 51 -9.91 -0.55 -24.76
N LYS A 52 -9.17 -1.12 -25.72
CA LYS A 52 -8.64 -2.50 -25.64
C LYS A 52 -7.88 -2.79 -24.35
N GLN A 53 -7.07 -1.85 -23.87
CA GLN A 53 -6.27 -2.05 -22.65
C GLN A 53 -7.15 -2.02 -21.39
N ILE A 54 -8.11 -1.09 -21.31
CA ILE A 54 -9.06 -1.04 -20.19
C ILE A 54 -9.94 -2.29 -20.17
N THR A 55 -10.45 -2.70 -21.34
CA THR A 55 -11.21 -3.94 -21.49
C THR A 55 -10.42 -5.13 -20.95
N LYS A 56 -9.15 -5.27 -21.37
CA LYS A 56 -8.24 -6.30 -20.84
C LYS A 56 -8.13 -6.25 -19.32
N TYR A 57 -7.92 -5.07 -18.73
CA TYR A 57 -7.81 -4.93 -17.28
C TYR A 57 -9.06 -5.37 -16.52
N VAL A 58 -10.26 -5.05 -17.03
CA VAL A 58 -11.53 -5.46 -16.42
C VAL A 58 -11.81 -6.94 -16.65
N ASP A 59 -11.42 -7.48 -17.79
CA ASP A 59 -11.61 -8.89 -18.14
C ASP A 59 -10.65 -9.82 -17.41
N GLU A 60 -9.44 -9.37 -17.06
CA GLU A 60 -8.43 -10.21 -16.40
C GLU A 60 -8.32 -10.00 -14.88
N LEU A 61 -8.68 -8.81 -14.38
CA LEU A 61 -8.60 -8.47 -12.96
C LEU A 61 -9.97 -8.19 -12.35
N THR A 62 -10.06 -8.38 -11.03
CA THR A 62 -11.13 -7.82 -10.22
C THR A 62 -10.59 -6.59 -9.49
N TRP A 63 -11.10 -5.40 -9.83
CA TRP A 63 -10.75 -4.16 -9.16
C TRP A 63 -11.64 -3.97 -7.96
N VAL A 64 -11.06 -3.77 -6.78
CA VAL A 64 -11.78 -3.44 -5.54
C VAL A 64 -11.33 -2.06 -5.12
N ILE A 65 -12.22 -1.08 -5.20
CA ILE A 65 -11.90 0.32 -4.98
C ILE A 65 -12.75 0.86 -3.82
N VAL A 66 -12.09 1.41 -2.79
CA VAL A 66 -12.70 2.12 -1.66
C VAL A 66 -12.35 3.60 -1.78
N PRO A 67 -13.22 4.46 -2.36
CA PRO A 67 -12.84 5.83 -2.65
C PRO A 67 -12.63 6.70 -1.41
N CYS A 68 -13.33 6.42 -0.32
CA CYS A 68 -13.24 7.16 0.92
C CYS A 68 -13.31 6.18 2.09
N LEU A 69 -12.16 5.85 2.66
CA LEU A 69 -12.06 4.94 3.79
C LEU A 69 -12.47 5.60 5.12
N ASN A 70 -12.29 6.93 5.23
CA ASN A 70 -12.67 7.73 6.40
C ASN A 70 -13.83 8.68 6.07
N PRO A 71 -15.07 8.18 5.89
CA PRO A 71 -16.19 9.02 5.49
C PRO A 71 -16.55 10.07 6.54
N ASP A 72 -16.52 9.72 7.84
CA ASP A 72 -16.87 10.66 8.91
C ASP A 72 -15.87 11.81 9.03
N GLY A 73 -14.57 11.49 8.91
CA GLY A 73 -13.52 12.51 8.89
C GLY A 73 -13.62 13.38 7.63
N TYR A 74 -13.82 12.76 6.47
CA TYR A 74 -13.97 13.47 5.20
C TYR A 74 -15.16 14.44 5.26
N GLU A 75 -16.32 14.00 5.75
CA GLU A 75 -17.48 14.88 5.94
C GLU A 75 -17.19 16.04 6.88
N PHE A 76 -16.49 15.77 7.99
CA PHE A 76 -16.10 16.82 8.92
C PHE A 76 -15.26 17.90 8.21
N THR A 77 -14.29 17.53 7.38
CA THR A 77 -13.48 18.50 6.62
C THR A 77 -14.28 19.37 5.64
N ARG A 78 -15.48 18.94 5.23
CA ARG A 78 -16.36 19.69 4.32
C ARG A 78 -17.37 20.58 5.05
N SER A 79 -17.50 20.43 6.36
CA SER A 79 -18.50 21.16 7.15
C SER A 79 -18.14 22.64 7.38
N SER A 80 -16.89 23.04 7.15
CA SER A 80 -16.41 24.40 7.33
C SER A 80 -15.11 24.64 6.57
N THR A 81 -14.82 25.90 6.24
CA THR A 81 -13.55 26.35 5.68
C THR A 81 -12.51 26.71 6.75
N ASP A 82 -12.85 26.65 8.04
CA ASP A 82 -11.90 26.80 9.14
C ASP A 82 -10.73 25.81 8.96
N PRO A 83 -9.46 26.26 8.95
CA PRO A 83 -8.31 25.37 8.81
C PRO A 83 -8.27 24.22 9.82
N ASN A 84 -8.75 24.40 11.05
CA ASN A 84 -8.80 23.35 12.07
C ASN A 84 -9.80 22.23 11.72
N ILE A 85 -10.78 22.54 10.86
CA ILE A 85 -11.78 21.60 10.37
C ILE A 85 -11.35 21.04 9.02
N ARG A 86 -11.01 21.90 8.06
CA ARG A 86 -10.59 21.52 6.70
C ARG A 86 -9.32 20.65 6.69
N LEU A 87 -8.40 20.86 7.63
CA LEU A 87 -7.15 20.10 7.75
C LEU A 87 -7.24 18.94 8.74
N TRP A 88 -8.45 18.54 9.13
CA TRP A 88 -8.65 17.37 9.98
C TRP A 88 -8.14 16.10 9.30
N ARG A 89 -7.35 15.30 10.02
CA ARG A 89 -6.71 14.09 9.49
C ARG A 89 -7.45 12.80 9.90
N LYS A 90 -7.72 12.67 11.20
CA LYS A 90 -8.18 11.43 11.86
C LYS A 90 -9.61 11.05 11.49
N ASN A 91 -10.09 9.89 11.96
CA ASN A 91 -11.53 9.60 11.92
C ASN A 91 -12.29 10.44 12.98
N ARG A 92 -13.56 10.09 13.24
CA ARG A 92 -14.42 10.78 14.22
C ARG A 92 -14.93 9.88 15.33
N SER A 93 -14.15 8.87 15.73
CA SER A 93 -14.47 8.02 16.90
C SER A 93 -14.63 8.83 18.19
N SER A 94 -15.20 8.22 19.23
CA SER A 94 -15.63 8.92 20.46
C SER A 94 -14.55 9.82 21.09
N VAL A 95 -14.98 10.91 21.71
CA VAL A 95 -14.08 11.82 22.44
C VAL A 95 -13.40 11.09 23.60
N LEU A 96 -12.09 11.24 23.71
CA LEU A 96 -11.27 10.77 24.82
C LEU A 96 -10.67 11.98 25.53
N CYS A 97 -10.78 11.99 26.86
CA CYS A 97 -10.19 13.02 27.70
C CYS A 97 -8.99 12.47 28.46
N ALA A 98 -7.87 13.20 28.42
CA ALA A 98 -6.65 12.86 29.14
C ALA A 98 -6.06 14.11 29.81
N LYS A 99 -5.36 13.92 30.92
CA LYS A 99 -4.57 15.00 31.52
C LYS A 99 -3.30 15.20 30.71
N ASP A 100 -3.00 16.46 30.37
CA ASP A 100 -1.73 16.83 29.76
C ASP A 100 -0.59 16.84 30.81
N PRO A 101 0.68 16.98 30.41
CA PRO A 101 1.81 17.03 31.34
C PRO A 101 1.73 18.16 32.38
N TRP A 102 0.89 19.18 32.16
CA TRP A 102 0.65 20.30 33.07
C TRP A 102 -0.62 20.10 33.93
N GLY A 103 -1.23 18.91 33.87
CA GLY A 103 -2.40 18.53 34.68
C GLY A 103 -3.75 19.04 34.14
N ARG A 104 -3.79 19.68 32.97
CA ARG A 104 -5.04 20.18 32.38
C ARG A 104 -5.79 19.05 31.69
N ASN A 105 -7.11 19.02 31.85
CA ASN A 105 -7.95 18.04 31.15
C ASN A 105 -8.15 18.47 29.69
N ARG A 106 -7.63 17.68 28.74
CA ARG A 106 -7.83 17.89 27.30
C ARG A 106 -8.68 16.76 26.74
N CYS A 107 -9.71 17.12 25.99
CA CYS A 107 -10.62 16.18 25.35
C CYS A 107 -10.46 16.28 23.83
N CYS A 108 -10.09 15.17 23.20
CA CYS A 108 -9.79 15.11 21.78
C CYS A 108 -10.52 13.94 21.12
N ARG A 109 -10.67 14.02 19.80
CA ARG A 109 -11.48 13.07 19.03
C ARG A 109 -10.63 12.38 17.97
N GLY A 110 -10.98 11.14 17.68
CA GLY A 110 -10.50 10.43 16.49
C GLY A 110 -9.13 9.78 16.67
N VAL A 111 -8.90 8.79 15.81
CA VAL A 111 -7.69 7.98 15.68
C VAL A 111 -7.12 8.16 14.28
N ASP A 112 -5.79 8.18 14.18
CA ASP A 112 -5.09 8.07 12.91
C ASP A 112 -5.24 6.64 12.39
N LEU A 113 -6.07 6.48 11.36
CA LEU A 113 -6.36 5.18 10.79
C LEU A 113 -5.12 4.51 10.21
N ASN A 114 -4.14 5.27 9.69
CA ASN A 114 -2.88 4.70 9.18
C ASN A 114 -1.81 4.51 10.27
N ARG A 115 -2.24 4.44 11.53
CA ARG A 115 -1.47 3.93 12.68
C ARG A 115 -2.21 2.80 13.40
N ASN A 116 -3.42 2.44 12.95
CA ASN A 116 -4.33 1.54 13.65
C ASN A 116 -4.25 0.09 13.18
N PHE A 117 -3.38 -0.28 12.23
CA PHE A 117 -3.25 -1.65 11.75
C PHE A 117 -2.32 -2.48 12.63
N ASP A 118 -2.54 -3.80 12.68
CA ASP A 118 -1.73 -4.74 13.48
C ASP A 118 -0.39 -5.07 12.80
N PHE A 119 0.49 -4.08 12.75
CA PHE A 119 1.86 -4.22 12.28
C PHE A 119 2.77 -3.28 13.07
N HIS A 120 3.62 -3.85 13.93
CA HIS A 120 4.49 -3.10 14.83
C HIS A 120 3.74 -2.01 15.64
N PHE A 121 2.47 -2.29 16.00
CA PHE A 121 1.57 -1.31 16.62
C PHE A 121 2.22 -0.64 17.83
N LYS A 122 2.19 0.69 17.89
CA LYS A 122 2.84 1.54 18.92
C LYS A 122 4.37 1.50 18.97
N GLU A 123 5.06 0.87 18.02
CA GLU A 123 6.53 0.77 18.06
C GLU A 123 7.22 2.09 17.69
N SER A 124 6.79 2.74 16.60
CA SER A 124 7.42 3.97 16.10
C SER A 124 6.44 4.88 15.36
N GLY A 125 6.74 6.19 15.31
CA GLY A 125 6.00 7.17 14.51
C GLY A 125 4.51 7.28 14.82
N SER A 126 4.12 6.97 16.07
CA SER A 126 2.75 7.03 16.59
C SER A 126 2.76 7.67 18.00
N SER A 127 1.61 7.96 18.60
CA SER A 127 1.51 8.63 19.91
C SER A 127 0.37 8.09 20.78
N ASP A 128 0.63 7.84 22.07
CA ASP A 128 -0.42 7.49 23.04
C ASP A 128 -1.30 8.68 23.48
N ASP A 129 -0.97 9.92 23.10
CA ASP A 129 -1.80 11.10 23.40
C ASP A 129 -3.02 11.13 22.47
N PRO A 130 -4.28 11.02 22.97
CA PRO A 130 -5.49 11.10 22.14
C PRO A 130 -5.64 12.41 21.35
N CYS A 131 -4.92 13.46 21.78
CA CYS A 131 -4.88 14.75 21.11
C CYS A 131 -3.84 14.86 20.00
N ALA A 132 -2.95 13.87 19.83
CA ALA A 132 -2.00 13.85 18.74
C ALA A 132 -2.69 13.53 17.40
N GLU A 133 -2.18 14.12 16.32
CA GLU A 133 -2.60 13.83 14.94
C GLU A 133 -2.25 12.39 14.51
N ILE A 134 -1.26 11.78 15.17
CA ILE A 134 -0.77 10.42 14.94
C ILE A 134 -1.20 9.45 16.05
N TYR A 135 -2.28 9.77 16.77
CA TYR A 135 -2.82 8.90 17.82
C TYR A 135 -3.31 7.58 17.21
N GLN A 136 -2.66 6.46 17.56
CA GLN A 136 -2.91 5.15 16.97
C GLN A 136 -4.17 4.43 17.46
N GLY A 137 -4.83 4.95 18.49
CA GLY A 137 -5.95 4.25 19.14
C GLY A 137 -5.50 3.32 20.28
N LYS A 138 -6.49 2.63 20.85
CA LYS A 138 -6.28 1.84 22.08
C LYS A 138 -5.56 0.52 21.81
N GLU A 139 -5.89 -0.10 20.69
CA GLU A 139 -5.41 -1.42 20.26
C GLU A 139 -5.44 -1.49 18.73
N PRO A 140 -4.70 -2.43 18.10
CA PRO A 140 -4.79 -2.64 16.67
C PRO A 140 -6.24 -2.92 16.25
N PHE A 141 -6.67 -2.29 15.17
CA PHE A 141 -8.02 -2.37 14.63
C PHE A 141 -9.10 -1.93 15.63
N SER A 142 -8.79 -0.99 16.53
CA SER A 142 -9.80 -0.36 17.39
C SER A 142 -10.86 0.40 16.59
N GLU A 143 -10.50 0.88 15.39
CA GLU A 143 -11.40 1.66 14.56
C GLU A 143 -12.19 0.77 13.58
N PRO A 144 -13.51 0.99 13.42
CA PRO A 144 -14.34 0.22 12.48
C PRO A 144 -13.86 0.33 11.03
N GLU A 145 -13.28 1.46 10.64
CA GLU A 145 -12.75 1.67 9.29
C GLU A 145 -11.55 0.75 9.02
N ALA A 146 -10.61 0.65 9.96
CA ALA A 146 -9.46 -0.26 9.86
C ALA A 146 -9.91 -1.73 9.89
N ARG A 147 -10.90 -2.07 10.74
CA ARG A 147 -11.51 -3.42 10.73
C ARG A 147 -12.16 -3.77 9.40
N ALA A 148 -12.84 -2.83 8.76
CA ALA A 148 -13.48 -3.08 7.47
C ALA A 148 -12.46 -3.50 6.40
N VAL A 149 -11.29 -2.86 6.36
CA VAL A 149 -10.19 -3.28 5.45
C VAL A 149 -9.68 -4.67 5.83
N ARG A 150 -9.38 -4.90 7.11
CA ARG A 150 -8.91 -6.21 7.61
C ARG A 150 -9.87 -7.32 7.22
N ASP A 151 -11.15 -7.15 7.53
CA ASP A 151 -12.20 -8.15 7.35
C ASP A 151 -12.44 -8.40 5.86
N ALA A 152 -12.40 -7.36 5.01
CA ALA A 152 -12.48 -7.52 3.56
C ALA A 152 -11.27 -8.30 3.01
N VAL A 153 -10.05 -7.83 3.28
CA VAL A 153 -8.80 -8.44 2.77
C VAL A 153 -8.64 -9.89 3.22
N THR A 154 -9.10 -10.23 4.44
CA THR A 154 -9.01 -11.60 4.99
C THR A 154 -10.24 -12.47 4.74
N SER A 155 -11.30 -11.93 4.13
CA SER A 155 -12.53 -12.68 3.81
C SER A 155 -12.28 -13.82 2.81
N ASN A 156 -13.14 -14.83 2.82
CA ASN A 156 -13.12 -15.92 1.82
C ASN A 156 -13.18 -15.42 0.38
N ARG A 157 -13.76 -14.24 0.15
CA ARG A 157 -13.87 -13.63 -1.18
C ARG A 157 -12.51 -13.17 -1.73
N TYR A 158 -11.64 -12.65 -0.87
CA TYR A 158 -10.42 -11.93 -1.29
C TYR A 158 -9.11 -12.51 -0.75
N ARG A 159 -9.14 -13.27 0.34
CA ARG A 159 -7.95 -13.88 0.95
C ARG A 159 -7.17 -14.71 -0.06
N GLY A 160 -5.86 -14.43 -0.18
CA GLY A 160 -4.98 -15.09 -1.14
C GLY A 160 -5.23 -14.76 -2.61
N ARG A 161 -6.18 -13.86 -2.92
CA ARG A 161 -6.51 -13.39 -4.27
C ARG A 161 -6.03 -12.00 -4.59
N ILE A 162 -5.79 -11.17 -3.59
CA ILE A 162 -5.25 -9.82 -3.76
C ILE A 162 -3.76 -9.92 -4.10
N ASP A 163 -3.38 -9.46 -5.28
CA ASP A 163 -1.98 -9.39 -5.73
C ASP A 163 -1.44 -7.96 -5.74
N ALA A 164 -2.31 -6.96 -5.74
CA ALA A 164 -1.92 -5.57 -5.56
C ALA A 164 -2.78 -4.87 -4.50
N PHE A 165 -2.14 -4.05 -3.68
CA PHE A 165 -2.79 -3.19 -2.67
C PHE A 165 -2.18 -1.80 -2.77
N ILE A 166 -3.00 -0.82 -3.18
CA ILE A 166 -2.59 0.57 -3.34
C ILE A 166 -3.41 1.44 -2.37
N THR A 167 -2.75 2.09 -1.43
CA THR A 167 -3.39 3.13 -0.59
C THR A 167 -2.98 4.51 -1.09
N LEU A 168 -3.97 5.33 -1.44
CA LEU A 168 -3.78 6.67 -1.99
C LEU A 168 -3.83 7.71 -0.87
N HIS A 169 -2.77 8.52 -0.81
CA HIS A 169 -2.56 9.60 0.12
C HIS A 169 -2.16 10.88 -0.61
N THR A 170 -2.14 11.99 0.10
CA THR A 170 -1.46 13.22 -0.33
C THR A 170 -0.73 13.82 0.85
N TYR A 171 0.38 14.53 0.70
CA TYR A 171 1.08 14.88 -0.52
C TYR A 171 2.57 14.59 -0.34
N SER A 172 3.33 14.61 -1.44
CA SER A 172 4.80 14.72 -1.52
C SER A 172 5.35 14.18 -2.84
N GLN A 173 4.50 13.59 -3.70
CA GLN A 173 4.91 12.85 -4.91
C GLN A 173 5.84 11.68 -4.58
N LEU A 174 5.35 10.74 -3.77
CA LEU A 174 6.11 9.55 -3.37
C LEU A 174 5.38 8.28 -3.81
N TRP A 175 6.17 7.30 -4.24
CA TRP A 175 5.72 5.95 -4.58
C TRP A 175 6.37 4.99 -3.59
N ILE A 176 5.71 4.80 -2.45
CA ILE A 176 6.28 4.15 -1.28
C ILE A 176 5.99 2.67 -1.33
N HIS A 177 7.02 1.85 -1.17
CA HIS A 177 6.88 0.42 -0.90
C HIS A 177 7.11 0.15 0.60
N PRO A 178 6.62 -0.98 1.13
CA PRO A 178 6.96 -1.41 2.50
C PRO A 178 8.48 -1.64 2.70
N TYR A 179 9.03 -1.53 3.91
CA TYR A 179 8.30 -1.21 5.14
C TYR A 179 8.38 0.27 5.56
N GLY A 180 7.37 0.72 6.30
CA GLY A 180 7.29 2.04 6.94
C GLY A 180 7.78 2.06 8.40
N HIS A 181 7.67 0.95 9.15
CA HIS A 181 7.94 0.97 10.61
C HIS A 181 9.40 1.28 11.03
N ARG A 182 10.41 0.93 10.21
CA ARG A 182 11.83 1.07 10.57
C ARG A 182 12.73 1.20 9.35
N LYS A 183 13.75 2.07 9.45
CA LYS A 183 14.77 2.26 8.41
C LYS A 183 15.54 0.97 8.14
N ASP A 184 16.03 0.83 6.91
CA ASP A 184 16.82 -0.33 6.47
C ASP A 184 16.10 -1.68 6.63
N THR A 185 14.75 -1.67 6.63
CA THR A 185 13.93 -2.88 6.66
C THR A 185 13.09 -3.01 5.40
N TYR A 186 13.22 -4.15 4.73
CA TYR A 186 12.63 -4.37 3.42
C TYR A 186 11.99 -5.76 3.30
N PRO A 187 10.90 -5.90 2.53
CA PRO A 187 10.37 -7.19 2.15
C PRO A 187 11.40 -8.01 1.35
N GLY A 188 11.34 -9.35 1.45
CA GLY A 188 12.26 -10.24 0.73
C GLY A 188 12.20 -10.11 -0.81
N ASP A 189 11.16 -9.48 -1.34
CA ASP A 189 10.94 -9.23 -2.76
C ASP A 189 11.11 -7.74 -3.16
N ILE A 190 11.84 -6.97 -2.36
CA ILE A 190 12.10 -5.54 -2.56
C ILE A 190 12.56 -5.18 -3.98
N GLN A 191 13.42 -6.00 -4.59
CA GLN A 191 13.94 -5.72 -5.94
C GLN A 191 12.80 -5.58 -6.96
N ASP A 192 11.83 -6.50 -6.91
CA ASP A 192 10.68 -6.53 -7.83
C ASP A 192 9.73 -5.35 -7.53
N LEU A 193 9.48 -5.06 -6.25
CA LEU A 193 8.69 -3.89 -5.83
C LEU A 193 9.31 -2.58 -6.32
N TYR A 194 10.62 -2.43 -6.16
CA TYR A 194 11.33 -1.22 -6.56
C TYR A 194 11.36 -1.06 -8.09
N GLU A 195 11.60 -2.14 -8.84
CA GLU A 195 11.59 -2.12 -10.31
C GLU A 195 10.22 -1.76 -10.88
N VAL A 196 9.15 -2.38 -10.38
CA VAL A 196 7.77 -2.05 -10.79
C VAL A 196 7.42 -0.62 -10.41
N GLY A 197 7.79 -0.18 -9.19
CA GLY A 197 7.59 1.21 -8.74
C GLY A 197 8.32 2.22 -9.62
N LYS A 198 9.57 1.96 -9.98
CA LYS A 198 10.36 2.81 -10.90
C LYS A 198 9.76 2.87 -12.29
N ASN A 199 9.27 1.75 -12.81
CA ASN A 199 8.59 1.72 -14.11
C ASN A 199 7.27 2.50 -14.06
N ALA A 200 6.53 2.40 -12.95
CA ALA A 200 5.29 3.14 -12.73
C ALA A 200 5.54 4.66 -12.66
N THR A 201 6.51 5.11 -11.88
CA THR A 201 6.85 6.54 -11.77
C THR A 201 7.45 7.10 -13.07
N ASN A 202 8.19 6.29 -13.84
CA ASN A 202 8.62 6.65 -15.19
C ASN A 202 7.44 6.84 -16.15
N ALA A 203 6.45 5.94 -16.12
CA ALA A 203 5.25 6.06 -16.95
C ALA A 203 4.41 7.29 -16.59
N LEU A 204 4.25 7.56 -15.29
CA LEU A 204 3.62 8.75 -14.75
C LEU A 204 4.35 10.03 -15.23
N SER A 205 5.66 10.10 -15.07
CA SER A 205 6.47 11.27 -15.39
C SER A 205 6.42 11.66 -16.88
N LYS A 206 6.19 10.69 -17.77
CA LYS A 206 6.09 10.95 -19.22
C LYS A 206 4.89 11.82 -19.62
N LEU A 207 3.85 11.93 -18.79
CA LEU A 207 2.68 12.74 -19.14
C LEU A 207 2.91 14.23 -18.92
N TYR A 208 3.36 14.60 -17.72
CA TYR A 208 3.44 16.01 -17.31
C TYR A 208 4.80 16.42 -16.72
N GLY A 209 5.81 15.54 -16.78
CA GLY A 209 7.14 15.80 -16.22
C GLY A 209 7.23 15.64 -14.70
N THR A 210 6.12 15.40 -14.00
CA THR A 210 6.05 15.20 -12.55
C THR A 210 7.02 14.14 -12.08
N LYS A 211 7.71 14.39 -10.97
CA LYS A 211 8.73 13.51 -10.44
C LYS A 211 8.26 12.90 -9.12
N TYR A 212 8.09 11.58 -9.15
CA TYR A 212 7.82 10.80 -7.95
C TYR A 212 9.10 10.10 -7.50
N VAL A 213 9.37 10.12 -6.20
CA VAL A 213 10.47 9.36 -5.60
C VAL A 213 9.96 7.98 -5.21
N VAL A 214 10.73 6.94 -5.55
CA VAL A 214 10.43 5.55 -5.16
C VAL A 214 11.34 5.16 -4.00
N GLY A 215 10.78 4.68 -2.90
CA GLY A 215 11.55 4.25 -1.74
C GLY A 215 10.67 3.66 -0.64
N SER A 216 11.29 3.26 0.48
CA SER A 216 10.53 2.80 1.65
C SER A 216 9.94 3.99 2.41
N GLY A 217 8.85 3.77 3.15
CA GLY A 217 8.25 4.84 3.96
C GLY A 217 9.22 5.35 5.02
N ALA A 218 9.96 4.43 5.66
CA ALA A 218 10.91 4.76 6.70
C ALA A 218 12.13 5.55 6.21
N ASP A 219 12.64 5.22 5.02
CA ASP A 219 13.86 5.82 4.46
C ASP A 219 13.57 7.12 3.70
N THR A 220 12.38 7.25 3.10
CA THR A 220 12.00 8.41 2.26
C THR A 220 11.30 9.50 3.06
N LEU A 221 10.54 9.13 4.10
CA LEU A 221 9.83 10.06 4.97
C LEU A 221 10.37 9.97 6.40
N TYR A 222 9.83 9.03 7.17
CA TYR A 222 10.16 8.78 8.56
C TYR A 222 9.56 7.44 8.99
N PRO A 223 10.16 6.77 9.99
CA PRO A 223 9.59 5.54 10.55
C PRO A 223 8.18 5.75 11.10
N ALA A 224 7.23 4.94 10.66
CA ALA A 224 5.84 4.95 11.09
C ALA A 224 5.27 3.54 11.17
N SER A 225 4.73 3.17 12.33
CA SER A 225 4.14 1.86 12.58
C SER A 225 2.62 1.86 12.48
N GLY A 226 2.03 0.68 12.31
CA GLY A 226 0.58 0.50 12.22
C GLY A 226 -0.05 0.96 10.90
N GLY A 227 0.76 1.07 9.84
CA GLY A 227 0.31 1.40 8.48
C GLY A 227 -0.42 0.24 7.81
N SER A 228 -1.40 0.57 6.95
CA SER A 228 -2.19 -0.42 6.21
C SER A 228 -1.37 -1.17 5.17
N GLU A 229 -0.42 -0.48 4.53
CA GLU A 229 0.48 -1.00 3.52
C GLU A 229 1.44 -2.06 4.08
N ASP A 230 2.00 -1.81 5.27
CA ASP A 230 2.90 -2.75 5.91
C ASP A 230 2.17 -4.01 6.37
N TRP A 231 0.98 -3.84 6.98
CA TRP A 231 0.11 -4.95 7.36
C TRP A 231 -0.33 -5.78 6.13
N ALA A 232 -0.73 -5.12 5.03
CA ALA A 232 -1.11 -5.77 3.79
C ALA A 232 0.04 -6.61 3.20
N LYS A 233 1.27 -6.10 3.29
CA LYS A 233 2.45 -6.80 2.80
C LYS A 233 2.85 -7.97 3.68
N GLN A 234 3.03 -7.74 4.99
CA GLN A 234 3.56 -8.74 5.91
C GLN A 234 2.50 -9.78 6.28
N THR A 235 1.33 -9.31 6.71
CA THR A 235 0.32 -10.17 7.36
C THR A 235 -0.66 -10.75 6.33
N ALA A 236 -1.11 -9.95 5.36
CA ALA A 236 -1.98 -10.44 4.29
C ALA A 236 -1.21 -11.10 3.12
N GLY A 237 0.12 -10.96 3.09
CA GLY A 237 0.98 -11.63 2.09
C GLY A 237 0.79 -11.11 0.66
N ILE A 238 0.36 -9.86 0.50
CA ILE A 238 0.07 -9.27 -0.81
C ILE A 238 1.37 -8.94 -1.53
N LYS A 239 1.41 -9.21 -2.85
CA LYS A 239 2.64 -9.13 -3.64
C LYS A 239 3.08 -7.68 -3.91
N TYR A 240 2.27 -6.93 -4.65
CA TYR A 240 2.57 -5.55 -5.06
C TYR A 240 1.86 -4.57 -4.14
N VAL A 241 2.55 -4.07 -3.13
CA VAL A 241 1.96 -3.15 -2.15
C VAL A 241 2.64 -1.79 -2.26
N TYR A 242 1.83 -0.74 -2.39
CA TYR A 242 2.34 0.62 -2.44
C TYR A 242 1.43 1.61 -1.70
N LEU A 243 2.05 2.56 -1.02
CA LEU A 243 1.42 3.79 -0.57
C LEU A 243 1.84 4.91 -1.52
N LEU A 244 0.88 5.66 -2.05
CA LEU A 244 1.17 6.77 -2.97
C LEU A 244 0.86 8.09 -2.29
N GLU A 245 1.88 8.93 -2.10
CA GLU A 245 1.68 10.34 -1.76
C GLU A 245 1.57 11.11 -3.08
N LEU A 246 0.36 11.55 -3.44
CA LEU A 246 0.13 12.24 -4.71
C LEU A 246 0.67 13.68 -4.69
N ARG A 247 0.31 14.47 -5.71
CA ARG A 247 0.61 15.90 -5.79
C ARG A 247 0.06 16.68 -4.58
N PRO A 248 0.64 17.85 -4.29
CA PRO A 248 1.86 18.40 -4.91
C PRO A 248 3.14 17.80 -4.30
N ASP A 249 4.31 18.30 -4.69
CA ASP A 249 5.58 17.91 -4.03
C ASP A 249 5.70 18.50 -2.62
N GLU A 250 6.66 17.99 -1.85
CA GLU A 250 6.91 18.37 -0.46
C GLU A 250 7.22 19.86 -0.23
N LYS A 251 7.62 20.61 -1.29
CA LYS A 251 7.98 22.03 -1.18
C LYS A 251 6.76 22.95 -1.08
N ASN A 252 5.57 22.41 -1.31
CA ASN A 252 4.31 23.15 -1.22
C ASN A 252 3.77 23.08 0.21
N TRP A 253 3.83 24.21 0.92
CA TRP A 253 3.50 24.33 2.35
C TRP A 253 2.02 24.11 2.67
N ASP A 254 1.13 24.28 1.68
CA ASP A 254 -0.31 24.08 1.75
C ASP A 254 -0.77 22.86 0.93
N GLY A 255 0.08 21.83 0.78
CA GLY A 255 -0.13 20.73 -0.16
C GLY A 255 -1.43 19.92 -0.03
N PHE A 256 -2.15 20.02 1.08
CA PHE A 256 -3.50 19.43 1.25
C PHE A 256 -4.62 20.25 0.59
N ILE A 257 -4.32 21.47 0.13
CA ILE A 257 -5.23 22.39 -0.57
C ILE A 257 -4.77 22.47 -2.04
N LEU A 258 -4.86 21.34 -2.73
CA LEU A 258 -4.50 21.24 -4.14
C LEU A 258 -5.54 21.96 -5.02
N ASP A 259 -5.08 22.79 -5.95
CA ASP A 259 -5.93 23.51 -6.92
C ASP A 259 -6.77 22.51 -7.75
N GLU A 260 -8.05 22.81 -7.93
CA GLU A 260 -9.00 21.96 -8.67
C GLU A 260 -8.49 21.58 -10.07
N ARG A 261 -7.78 22.50 -10.75
CA ARG A 261 -7.20 22.28 -12.08
C ARG A 261 -6.12 21.19 -12.09
N GLN A 262 -5.56 20.86 -10.94
CA GLN A 262 -4.55 19.81 -10.77
C GLN A 262 -5.16 18.43 -10.52
N LEU A 263 -6.46 18.33 -10.19
CA LEU A 263 -7.09 17.06 -9.83
C LEU A 263 -7.09 16.04 -10.98
N ILE A 264 -7.53 16.46 -12.18
CA ILE A 264 -7.53 15.60 -13.37
C ILE A 264 -6.11 15.25 -13.84
N PRO A 265 -5.14 16.20 -13.93
CA PRO A 265 -3.75 15.87 -14.21
C PRO A 265 -3.16 14.86 -13.21
N THR A 266 -3.37 15.07 -11.91
CA THR A 266 -2.90 14.16 -10.84
C THR A 266 -3.47 12.76 -11.04
N ALA A 267 -4.77 12.63 -11.26
CA ALA A 267 -5.38 11.31 -11.45
C ALA A 267 -4.94 10.65 -12.77
N THR A 268 -4.76 11.43 -13.84
CA THR A 268 -4.37 10.92 -15.17
C THR A 268 -2.94 10.37 -15.16
N GLU A 269 -1.98 11.07 -14.54
CA GLU A 269 -0.61 10.59 -14.43
C GLU A 269 -0.51 9.41 -13.47
N THR A 270 -1.23 9.45 -12.35
CA THR A 270 -1.25 8.35 -11.39
C THR A 270 -1.80 7.09 -12.06
N TRP A 271 -2.85 7.22 -12.88
CA TRP A 271 -3.38 6.10 -13.68
C TRP A 271 -2.33 5.48 -14.61
N ALA A 272 -1.43 6.28 -15.19
CA ALA A 272 -0.34 5.74 -16.01
C ALA A 272 0.61 4.84 -15.18
N GLY A 273 0.91 5.20 -13.94
CA GLY A 273 1.66 4.36 -13.02
C GLY A 273 0.89 3.11 -12.57
N ILE A 274 -0.39 3.25 -12.21
CA ILE A 274 -1.25 2.14 -11.78
C ILE A 274 -1.36 1.05 -12.86
N ARG A 275 -1.43 1.44 -14.14
CA ARG A 275 -1.43 0.50 -15.27
C ARG A 275 -0.19 -0.38 -15.31
N VAL A 276 0.99 0.15 -14.97
CA VAL A 276 2.24 -0.63 -14.90
C VAL A 276 2.15 -1.71 -13.81
N VAL A 277 1.59 -1.39 -12.65
CA VAL A 277 1.37 -2.37 -11.58
C VAL A 277 0.34 -3.43 -12.02
N ALA A 278 -0.73 -3.00 -12.69
CA ALA A 278 -1.77 -3.92 -13.18
C ALA A 278 -1.20 -4.92 -14.21
N ASP A 279 -0.35 -4.46 -15.12
CA ASP A 279 0.36 -5.31 -16.07
C ASP A 279 1.29 -6.30 -15.32
N ALA A 280 2.00 -5.88 -14.28
CA ALA A 280 2.84 -6.76 -13.45
C ALA A 280 2.02 -7.85 -12.73
N VAL A 281 0.82 -7.51 -12.22
CA VAL A 281 -0.11 -8.49 -11.61
C VAL A 281 -0.55 -9.53 -12.64
N ILE A 282 -0.95 -9.08 -13.83
CA ILE A 282 -1.40 -9.94 -14.92
C ILE A 282 -0.28 -10.90 -15.37
N GLU A 283 0.93 -10.37 -15.61
CA GLU A 283 2.09 -11.17 -15.99
C GLU A 283 2.43 -12.23 -14.94
N ARG A 284 2.38 -11.85 -13.66
CA ARG A 284 2.58 -12.79 -12.55
C ARG A 284 1.56 -13.91 -12.58
N ALA A 285 0.28 -13.60 -12.80
CA ALA A 285 -0.79 -14.60 -12.87
C ALA A 285 -0.54 -15.58 -14.03
N TYR A 286 -0.16 -15.08 -15.21
CA TYR A 286 0.21 -15.93 -16.35
C TYR A 286 1.40 -16.82 -16.06
N ARG A 287 2.48 -16.29 -15.48
CA ARG A 287 3.66 -17.10 -15.11
C ARG A 287 3.31 -18.20 -14.10
N LYS A 288 2.43 -17.91 -13.13
CA LYS A 288 1.96 -18.90 -12.16
C LYS A 288 1.17 -20.02 -12.84
N ASN A 289 0.24 -19.67 -13.73
CA ASN A 289 -0.56 -20.65 -14.47
C ASN A 289 0.31 -21.50 -15.41
N ALA A 290 1.28 -20.90 -16.10
CA ALA A 290 2.20 -21.62 -16.97
C ALA A 290 3.13 -22.58 -16.20
N ARG A 291 3.49 -22.25 -14.94
CA ARG A 291 4.21 -23.17 -14.05
C ARG A 291 3.34 -24.34 -13.62
N ILE A 292 2.09 -24.08 -13.20
CA ILE A 292 1.14 -25.13 -12.79
C ILE A 292 0.85 -26.07 -13.97
N ASN A 293 0.69 -25.53 -15.18
CA ASN A 293 0.41 -26.30 -16.39
C ASN A 293 1.67 -26.93 -17.02
N GLY A 294 2.83 -26.87 -16.36
CA GLY A 294 4.08 -27.50 -16.82
C GLY A 294 4.70 -26.88 -18.08
N THR A 295 4.16 -25.77 -18.58
CA THR A 295 4.63 -25.08 -19.79
C THR A 295 5.92 -24.31 -19.56
N ILE A 296 6.17 -23.89 -18.32
CA ILE A 296 7.45 -23.36 -17.85
C ILE A 296 7.98 -24.32 -16.79
N ARG A 297 8.82 -25.27 -17.19
CA ARG A 297 9.67 -25.99 -16.22
C ARG A 297 10.65 -24.97 -15.66
N GLN A 298 10.62 -24.76 -14.35
CA GLN A 298 11.65 -24.01 -13.65
C GLN A 298 12.95 -24.78 -13.89
N GLN A 299 13.75 -24.35 -14.86
CA GLN A 299 15.15 -24.74 -14.93
C GLN A 299 15.78 -24.07 -13.70
N TYR A 300 15.77 -24.80 -12.58
CA TYR A 300 16.70 -24.55 -11.51
C TYR A 300 18.07 -24.65 -12.18
N ARG A 301 18.65 -23.48 -12.48
CA ARG A 301 20.08 -23.42 -12.75
C ARG A 301 20.67 -23.81 -11.42
N PHE A 302 21.33 -24.95 -11.42
CA PHE A 302 22.14 -25.47 -10.34
C PHE A 302 23.56 -25.35 -10.87
N GLY A 303 24.34 -24.37 -10.42
CA GLY A 303 25.79 -24.47 -10.36
C GLY A 303 26.61 -23.20 -10.40
N ASN A 304 27.93 -23.35 -10.46
CA ASN A 304 28.92 -22.33 -10.88
C ASN A 304 28.67 -21.75 -12.30
N GLY A 305 27.45 -21.89 -12.82
CA GLY A 305 27.06 -21.78 -14.22
C GLY A 305 26.88 -23.12 -14.93
N SER A 306 27.36 -24.25 -14.37
CA SER A 306 27.27 -25.58 -15.00
C SER A 306 26.23 -26.50 -14.36
N THR A 307 25.50 -27.24 -15.20
CA THR A 307 24.36 -28.10 -14.84
C THR A 307 24.62 -29.05 -13.66
N GLY A 308 23.91 -28.87 -12.55
CA GLY A 308 23.83 -29.82 -11.43
C GLY A 308 24.55 -29.41 -10.13
N SER A 309 25.13 -28.19 -10.01
CA SER A 309 25.82 -27.77 -8.78
C SER A 309 25.00 -26.83 -7.85
N CYS A 310 25.23 -26.85 -6.54
CA CYS A 310 24.49 -25.99 -5.61
C CYS A 310 25.16 -24.61 -5.47
N TYR A 311 24.40 -23.50 -5.50
CA TYR A 311 24.91 -22.14 -5.29
C TYR A 311 23.87 -21.19 -4.71
N ASP A 312 24.32 -20.04 -4.20
CA ASP A 312 23.47 -18.96 -3.71
C ASP A 312 23.04 -18.03 -4.85
N LEU A 313 21.74 -17.71 -4.94
CA LEU A 313 21.22 -16.74 -5.92
C LEU A 313 21.57 -15.30 -5.55
N ARG A 314 21.85 -15.03 -4.26
CA ARG A 314 22.24 -13.71 -3.77
C ARG A 314 23.70 -13.72 -3.31
N HIS A 315 24.48 -12.79 -3.81
CA HIS A 315 25.88 -12.60 -3.40
C HIS A 315 26.03 -12.29 -1.90
N ALA A 316 24.99 -11.78 -1.26
CA ALA A 316 24.96 -11.41 0.16
C ALA A 316 24.76 -12.61 1.11
N CYS A 317 24.42 -13.80 0.62
CA CYS A 317 24.10 -14.96 1.46
C CYS A 317 25.21 -15.31 2.47
N LYS A 318 26.48 -15.33 2.01
CA LYS A 318 27.63 -15.57 2.91
C LYS A 318 27.74 -14.54 4.02
N ARG A 319 27.45 -13.27 3.70
CA ARG A 319 27.48 -12.17 4.67
C ARG A 319 26.36 -12.34 5.70
N TRP A 320 25.15 -12.64 5.25
CA TRP A 320 23.99 -12.82 6.14
C TRP A 320 24.15 -13.98 7.11
N VAL A 321 24.64 -15.13 6.64
CA VAL A 321 24.91 -16.29 7.50
C VAL A 321 26.02 -15.98 8.51
N ARG A 322 27.05 -15.22 8.11
CA ARG A 322 28.12 -14.79 9.02
C ARG A 322 27.65 -13.78 10.07
N GLU A 323 26.78 -12.84 9.70
CA GLU A 323 26.25 -11.81 10.60
C GLU A 323 25.19 -12.37 11.55
N LYS A 324 24.45 -13.40 11.13
CA LYS A 324 23.43 -14.07 11.94
C LYS A 324 23.36 -15.56 11.60
N GLU A 325 24.05 -16.37 12.38
CA GLU A 325 24.15 -17.82 12.15
C GLU A 325 22.77 -18.52 12.14
N SER A 326 21.82 -18.04 12.96
CA SER A 326 20.46 -18.58 13.03
C SER A 326 19.55 -18.17 11.86
N ILE A 327 20.02 -17.35 10.92
CA ILE A 327 19.16 -16.80 9.86
C ILE A 327 18.54 -17.90 8.97
N CYS A 328 19.28 -18.98 8.73
CA CYS A 328 18.80 -20.14 7.96
C CYS A 328 17.63 -20.87 8.63
N GLN A 329 17.57 -20.83 9.97
CA GLN A 329 16.49 -21.44 10.75
C GLN A 329 15.32 -20.48 10.96
N THR A 330 15.62 -19.18 11.13
CA THR A 330 14.59 -18.16 11.40
C THR A 330 13.86 -17.69 10.14
N VAL A 331 14.47 -17.79 8.96
CA VAL A 331 13.85 -17.42 7.67
C VAL A 331 13.97 -18.55 6.64
N PRO A 332 13.45 -19.75 6.95
CA PRO A 332 13.86 -20.99 6.27
C PRO A 332 13.43 -21.04 4.80
N ILE A 333 12.30 -20.43 4.43
CA ILE A 333 11.82 -20.43 3.05
C ILE A 333 12.70 -19.54 2.17
N PHE A 334 12.93 -18.28 2.58
CA PHE A 334 13.77 -17.34 1.84
C PHE A 334 15.21 -17.84 1.74
N MET A 335 15.77 -18.33 2.85
CA MET A 335 17.15 -18.80 2.86
C MET A 335 17.32 -20.09 2.04
N ARG A 336 16.33 -20.98 2.00
CA ARG A 336 16.35 -22.15 1.11
C ARG A 336 16.25 -21.77 -0.37
N GLU A 337 15.46 -20.76 -0.72
CA GLU A 337 15.29 -20.38 -2.13
C GLU A 337 16.45 -19.52 -2.65
N GLN A 338 17.02 -18.66 -1.82
CA GLN A 338 17.99 -17.65 -2.25
C GLN A 338 19.43 -17.96 -1.84
N CYS A 339 19.60 -18.74 -0.76
CA CYS A 339 20.88 -18.95 -0.08
C CYS A 339 21.13 -20.43 0.25
N ALA A 340 20.66 -21.34 -0.61
CA ALA A 340 20.70 -22.78 -0.38
C ALA A 340 22.11 -23.30 -0.08
N TYR A 341 23.12 -22.73 -0.74
CA TYR A 341 24.52 -23.11 -0.55
C TYR A 341 25.08 -22.60 0.78
N SER A 342 24.91 -21.32 1.08
CA SER A 342 25.37 -20.72 2.34
C SER A 342 24.68 -21.32 3.57
N CYS A 343 23.44 -21.81 3.44
CA CYS A 343 22.69 -22.41 4.54
C CYS A 343 22.80 -23.94 4.64
N GLY A 344 23.59 -24.60 3.78
CA GLY A 344 23.70 -26.06 3.78
C GLY A 344 22.37 -26.76 3.49
N HIS A 345 21.55 -26.17 2.62
CA HIS A 345 20.30 -26.74 2.12
C HIS A 345 20.45 -27.41 0.74
N CYS A 346 21.70 -27.54 0.29
CA CYS A 346 22.12 -28.59 -0.63
C CYS A 346 22.10 -29.93 0.14
#